data_AF-A0A9R1WWA2-F1
#
_entry.id   AF-A0A9R1WWA2-F1
#
_cell.length_a   1.000
_cell.length_b   1.000
_cell.length_c   1.000
_cell.angle_alpha   90.00
_cell.angle_beta   90.00
_cell.angle_gamma   90.00
#
_symmetry.space_group_name_H-M   'P 1'
#
loop_
_entity.id
_entity.type
_entity.pdbx_description
1 polymer ?
#
loop_
_entity_poly.entity_id
_entity_poly.type
_entity_poly.pdbx_seq_one_letter_code
_entity_poly.pdbx_strand_id
1 'polypeptide(L)'
;MNHSWILKVAIMTIYVENIILTRNYIKEINELKQVLGKAFEIKDLGQLRYFLGMEIARSRKGISVTQRKYKLDLLKKTGLLGCKPASILMEPGRKFQTENGDEFEDK
;
A
#
# COMPACT_ATOMS: atom_id res chain seq x y z
N MET A 1 33.93 24.60 4.38
CA MET A 1 33.66 23.42 5.24
C MET A 1 32.34 22.83 4.80
N ASN A 2 32.41 21.63 4.20
CA ASN A 2 31.34 21.10 3.35
C ASN A 2 30.31 20.35 4.21
N HIS A 3 29.05 20.77 4.17
CA HIS A 3 27.91 20.13 4.84
C HIS A 3 27.51 18.76 4.22
N SER A 4 28.48 17.98 3.74
CA SER A 4 28.28 16.71 3.02
C SER A 4 28.08 15.52 3.95
N TRP A 5 27.13 15.61 4.89
CA TRP A 5 26.70 14.49 5.74
C TRP A 5 25.18 14.34 5.74
N ILE A 6 24.50 14.67 4.63
CA ILE A 6 23.16 14.12 4.43
C ILE A 6 23.34 12.60 4.33
N LEU A 7 22.94 11.90 5.39
CA LEU A 7 22.95 10.45 5.47
C LEU A 7 22.24 9.90 4.23
N LYS A 8 22.99 9.18 3.40
CA LYS A 8 22.45 8.49 2.23
C LYS A 8 21.71 7.26 2.72
N VAL A 9 20.40 7.37 2.89
CA VAL A 9 19.54 6.28 3.35
C VAL A 9 18.76 5.71 2.18
N ALA A 10 18.96 4.42 1.92
CA ALA A 10 18.15 3.63 1.00
C ALA A 10 17.30 2.65 1.82
N ILE A 11 16.01 2.55 1.51
CA ILE A 11 15.11 1.56 2.12
C ILE A 11 14.61 0.65 1.00
N MET A 12 14.80 -0.65 1.21
CA MET A 12 14.31 -1.70 0.34
C MET A 12 13.33 -2.56 1.13
N THR A 13 12.14 -2.77 0.58
CA THR A 13 11.11 -3.64 1.16
C THR A 13 10.79 -4.74 0.17
N ILE A 14 10.84 -5.98 0.64
CA ILE A 14 10.61 -7.18 -0.18
C ILE A 14 9.30 -7.81 0.29
N TYR A 15 8.39 -8.06 -0.65
CA TYR A 15 7.15 -8.78 -0.41
C TYR A 15 6.95 -9.82 -1.52
N VAL A 16 7.15 -11.09 -1.17
CA VAL A 16 7.08 -12.22 -2.11
C VAL A 16 7.95 -11.95 -3.34
N GLU A 17 7.36 -11.67 -4.50
CA GLU A 17 8.06 -11.38 -5.77
C GLU A 17 8.26 -9.88 -6.06
N ASN A 18 7.73 -8.99 -5.22
CA ASN A 18 7.77 -7.55 -5.44
C ASN A 18 8.80 -6.87 -4.54
N ILE A 19 9.62 -6.00 -5.13
CA ILE A 19 10.58 -5.17 -4.41
C ILE A 19 10.14 -3.71 -4.54
N ILE A 20 10.00 -3.04 -3.40
CA ILE A 20 9.84 -1.59 -3.33
C ILE A 20 11.16 -0.98 -2.91
N LEU A 21 11.62 -0.01 -3.71
CA LEU A 21 12.83 0.74 -3.43
C LEU A 21 12.53 2.23 -3.25
N THR A 22 13.04 2.82 -2.17
CA THR A 22 12.99 4.27 -1.94
C THR A 22 14.33 4.79 -1.43
N ARG A 23 14.66 6.04 -1.82
CA ARG A 23 15.91 6.71 -1.46
C ARG A 23 15.72 8.23 -1.61
N ASN A 24 16.59 9.00 -0.96
CA ASN A 24 16.60 10.46 -1.00
C ASN A 24 17.08 11.06 -2.34
N TYR A 25 17.77 10.28 -3.20
CA TYR A 25 18.26 10.75 -4.50
C TYR A 25 17.93 9.76 -5.63
N ILE A 26 17.32 10.27 -6.71
CA ILE A 26 16.88 9.44 -7.84
C ILE A 26 18.04 8.77 -8.60
N LYS A 27 19.19 9.46 -8.71
CA LYS A 27 20.40 8.90 -9.32
C LYS A 27 20.81 7.60 -8.63
N GLU A 28 20.76 7.61 -7.31
CA GLU A 28 21.17 6.48 -6.49
C GLU A 28 20.12 5.34 -6.50
N ILE A 29 18.84 5.65 -6.71
CA ILE A 29 17.81 4.64 -7.03
C ILE A 29 18.17 3.92 -8.33
N ASN A 30 18.53 4.67 -9.37
CA ASN A 30 18.85 4.10 -10.68
C ASN A 30 20.11 3.24 -10.64
N GLU A 31 21.15 3.67 -9.93
CA GLU A 31 22.36 2.87 -9.70
C GLU A 31 22.02 1.55 -8.99
N LEU A 32 21.19 1.59 -7.94
CA LEU A 32 20.79 0.39 -7.22
C LEU A 32 19.91 -0.55 -8.06
N LYS A 33 19.01 0.01 -8.89
CA LYS A 33 18.24 -0.78 -9.87
C LYS A 33 19.15 -1.52 -10.85
N GLN A 34 20.22 -0.89 -11.34
CA GLN A 34 21.17 -1.54 -12.23
C GLN A 34 21.93 -2.68 -11.55
N VAL A 35 22.36 -2.48 -10.30
CA VAL A 35 23.02 -3.55 -9.53
C VAL A 35 22.07 -4.72 -9.33
N LEU A 36 20.83 -4.45 -8.92
CA LEU A 36 19.80 -5.48 -8.73
C LEU A 36 19.47 -6.23 -10.01
N GLY A 37 19.29 -5.52 -11.13
CA GLY A 37 19.00 -6.13 -12.43
C GLY A 37 20.16 -6.91 -13.04
N LYS A 38 21.40 -6.69 -12.57
CA LYS A 38 22.56 -7.51 -12.95
C LYS A 38 22.68 -8.77 -12.08
N ALA A 39 22.35 -8.67 -10.79
CA ALA A 39 22.46 -9.76 -9.85
C ALA A 39 21.26 -10.73 -9.92
N PHE A 40 20.08 -10.22 -10.30
CA PHE A 40 18.82 -10.94 -10.32
C PHE A 40 18.03 -10.59 -11.59
N GLU A 41 17.18 -11.50 -12.04
CA GLU A 41 16.25 -11.26 -13.15
C GLU A 41 15.06 -10.40 -12.67
N ILE A 42 15.33 -9.13 -12.34
CA ILE A 42 14.34 -8.18 -11.85
C ILE A 42 13.90 -7.25 -12.97
N LYS A 43 12.58 -7.09 -13.12
CA LYS A 43 11.97 -6.12 -14.02
C LYS A 43 11.65 -4.81 -13.28
N ASP A 44 12.13 -3.69 -13.80
CA ASP A 44 11.70 -2.37 -13.31
C ASP A 44 10.27 -2.07 -13.77
N LEU A 45 9.35 -1.95 -12.81
CA LEU A 45 7.96 -1.57 -13.05
C LEU A 45 7.75 -0.04 -13.04
N GLY A 46 8.83 0.71 -12.81
CA GLY A 46 8.81 2.17 -12.74
C GLY A 46 8.35 2.69 -11.38
N GLN A 47 7.63 3.80 -11.39
CA GLN A 47 7.17 4.43 -10.15
C GLN A 47 6.03 3.62 -9.51
N LEU A 48 6.13 3.34 -8.21
CA LEU A 48 5.14 2.54 -7.47
C LEU A 48 3.74 3.18 -7.52
N ARG A 49 2.83 2.61 -8.32
CA ARG A 49 1.42 3.07 -8.45
C ARG A 49 0.43 2.15 -7.75
N TYR A 50 0.74 0.85 -7.66
CA TYR A 50 -0.12 -0.15 -7.05
C TYR A 50 0.72 -1.10 -6.19
N PHE A 51 0.25 -1.42 -4.98
CA PHE A 51 0.86 -2.43 -4.10
C PHE A 51 -0.19 -3.00 -3.15
N LEU A 52 -0.32 -4.33 -3.05
CA LEU A 52 -1.30 -5.01 -2.17
C LEU A 52 -2.75 -4.48 -2.33
N GLY A 53 -3.16 -4.17 -3.56
CA GLY A 53 -4.48 -3.59 -3.83
C GLY A 53 -4.64 -2.12 -3.41
N MET A 54 -3.58 -1.49 -2.90
CA MET A 54 -3.51 -0.05 -2.66
C MET A 54 -3.02 0.68 -3.90
N GLU A 55 -3.71 1.75 -4.25
CA GLU A 55 -3.37 2.71 -5.29
C GLU A 55 -2.64 3.89 -4.66
N ILE A 56 -1.50 4.26 -5.22
CA ILE A 56 -0.61 5.28 -4.69
C ILE A 56 -0.51 6.40 -5.72
N ALA A 57 -1.10 7.55 -5.39
CA ALA A 57 -1.00 8.77 -6.17
C ALA A 57 -0.02 9.74 -5.51
N ARG A 58 0.81 10.42 -6.30
CA ARG A 58 1.75 11.43 -5.80
C ARG A 58 1.44 12.76 -6.47
N SER A 59 1.44 13.82 -5.68
CA SER A 59 1.23 15.20 -6.15
C SER A 59 2.21 16.13 -5.44
N ARG A 60 2.26 17.40 -5.86
CA ARG A 60 3.04 18.43 -5.16
C ARG A 60 2.61 18.62 -3.70
N LYS A 61 1.37 18.26 -3.35
CA LYS A 61 0.83 18.36 -1.98
C LYS A 61 1.22 17.17 -1.09
N GLY A 62 1.79 16.10 -1.67
CA GLY A 62 2.14 14.89 -0.95
C GLY A 62 1.66 13.61 -1.63
N ILE A 63 1.62 12.53 -0.85
CA ILE A 63 1.27 11.18 -1.29
C ILE A 63 -0.14 10.84 -0.79
N SER A 64 -0.98 10.33 -1.68
CA SER A 64 -2.31 9.80 -1.36
C SER A 64 -2.32 8.30 -1.62
N VAL A 65 -2.80 7.54 -0.63
CA VAL A 65 -2.95 6.08 -0.72
C VAL A 65 -4.44 5.76 -0.62
N THR A 66 -4.96 5.00 -1.58
CA THR A 66 -6.38 4.62 -1.60
C THR A 66 -6.55 3.16 -1.98
N GLN A 67 -7.70 2.57 -1.67
CA GLN A 67 -8.11 1.25 -2.18
C GLN A 67 -9.41 1.40 -2.98
N ARG A 68 -9.54 2.47 -3.77
CA ARG A 68 -10.80 2.82 -4.44
C ARG A 68 -11.28 1.71 -5.35
N LYS A 69 -10.40 1.16 -6.20
CA LYS A 69 -10.75 0.05 -7.10
C LYS A 69 -11.22 -1.17 -6.32
N TYR A 70 -10.48 -1.59 -5.28
CA TYR A 70 -10.89 -2.71 -4.43
C TYR A 70 -12.28 -2.48 -3.81
N LYS A 71 -12.53 -1.28 -3.25
CA LYS A 71 -13.83 -0.92 -2.67
C LYS A 71 -14.96 -0.99 -3.71
N LEU A 72 -14.75 -0.43 -4.91
CA LEU A 72 -15.74 -0.46 -5.98
C LEU A 72 -16.00 -1.88 -6.50
N ASP A 73 -14.93 -2.67 -6.69
CA ASP A 73 -15.04 -4.06 -7.13
C ASP A 73 -15.75 -4.93 -6.08
N LEU A 74 -15.51 -4.68 -4.79
CA LEU A 74 -16.21 -5.35 -3.70
C LEU A 74 -17.70 -5.01 -3.70
N LEU A 75 -18.04 -3.71 -3.75
CA LEU A 75 -19.44 -3.27 -3.85
C LEU A 75 -20.13 -3.84 -5.09
N LYS A 76 -19.40 -3.98 -6.20
CA LYS A 76 -19.94 -4.59 -7.42
C LYS A 76 -20.27 -6.06 -7.20
N LYS A 77 -19.34 -6.81 -6.60
CA LYS A 77 -19.50 -8.24 -6.33
C LYS A 77 -20.63 -8.53 -5.34
N THR A 78 -20.85 -7.65 -4.37
CA THR A 78 -21.93 -7.80 -3.37
C THR A 78 -23.27 -7.22 -3.83
N GLY A 79 -23.35 -6.64 -5.02
CA GLY A 79 -24.57 -5.97 -5.50
C GLY A 79 -24.90 -4.66 -4.79
N LEU A 80 -23.93 -4.08 -4.07
CA LEU A 80 -24.09 -2.84 -3.28
C LEU A 80 -23.63 -1.57 -4.02
N LEU A 81 -23.31 -1.66 -5.31
CA LEU A 81 -23.03 -0.47 -6.11
C LEU A 81 -24.28 0.43 -6.18
N GLY A 82 -24.13 1.67 -5.72
CA GLY A 82 -25.23 2.65 -5.72
C GLY A 82 -26.18 2.54 -4.52
N CYS A 83 -25.94 1.62 -3.59
CA CYS A 83 -26.63 1.62 -2.30
C CYS A 83 -26.37 2.93 -1.54
N LYS A 84 -27.36 3.39 -0.77
CA LYS A 84 -27.21 4.55 0.09
C LYS A 84 -26.06 4.29 1.08
N PRO A 85 -25.15 5.26 1.28
CA PRO A 85 -24.11 5.13 2.30
C PRO A 85 -24.77 4.89 3.65
N ALA A 86 -24.51 3.74 4.27
CA ALA A 86 -24.83 3.55 5.67
C ALA A 86 -23.84 4.37 6.51
N SER A 87 -24.29 4.93 7.63
CA SER A 87 -23.45 5.64 8.60
C SER A 87 -22.55 4.69 9.40
N ILE A 88 -21.96 3.69 8.73
CA ILE A 88 -21.05 2.74 9.36
C ILE A 88 -19.66 3.36 9.31
N LEU A 89 -19.30 4.03 10.41
CA LEU A 89 -17.89 4.29 10.70
C LEU A 89 -17.28 2.95 11.11
N MET A 90 -16.52 2.31 10.23
CA MET A 90 -15.57 1.30 10.67
C MET A 90 -14.42 2.06 11.35
N GLU A 91 -14.48 2.20 12.67
CA GLU A 91 -13.44 2.89 13.45
C GLU A 91 -12.10 2.16 13.26
N PRO A 92 -11.05 2.81 12.73
CA PRO A 92 -9.74 2.20 12.61
C PRO A 92 -9.21 1.85 14.00
N GLY A 93 -8.99 0.56 14.28
CA GLY A 93 -8.38 0.10 15.53
C GLY A 93 -9.33 -0.46 16.59
N ARG A 94 -10.65 -0.55 16.34
CA ARG A 94 -11.51 -1.38 17.20
C ARG A 94 -11.14 -2.85 17.03
N LYS A 95 -10.59 -3.46 18.09
CA LYS A 95 -10.59 -4.92 18.24
C LYS A 95 -12.04 -5.35 18.32
N PHE A 96 -12.51 -6.18 17.38
CA PHE A 96 -13.75 -6.91 17.55
C PHE A 96 -13.55 -7.82 18.76
N GLN A 97 -14.05 -7.39 19.92
CA GLN A 97 -14.27 -8.31 21.01
C GLN A 97 -15.45 -9.15 20.57
N THR A 98 -15.24 -10.47 20.49
CA THR A 98 -16.35 -11.41 20.37
C THR A 98 -17.25 -11.15 21.57
N GLU A 99 -18.41 -10.55 21.34
CA GLU A 99 -19.48 -10.61 22.31
C GLU A 99 -19.77 -12.09 22.53
N ASN A 100 -19.59 -12.51 23.80
CA ASN A 100 -19.73 -13.89 24.24
C ASN A 100 -21.01 -14.46 23.65
N GLY A 101 -20.91 -15.65 23.06
CA GLY A 101 -22.03 -16.28 22.37
C GLY A 101 -23.24 -16.36 23.30
N ASP A 102 -24.29 -15.62 22.94
CA ASP A 102 -25.61 -15.95 23.41
C ASP A 102 -26.04 -17.21 22.65
N GLU A 103 -26.13 -18.29 23.42
CA GLU A 103 -26.64 -19.59 23.01
C GLU A 103 -28.07 -19.39 22.48
N PHE A 104 -28.29 -19.66 21.19
CA PHE A 104 -29.65 -19.70 20.65
C PHE A 104 -30.34 -20.93 21.23
N GLU A 105 -31.23 -20.73 22.21
CA GLU A 105 -32.20 -21.77 22.58
C GLU A 105 -33.23 -21.90 21.46
N ASP A 106 -33.22 -23.05 20.80
CA ASP A 106 -34.29 -23.51 19.93
C ASP A 106 -35.59 -23.68 20.75
N LYS A 107 -36.64 -22.94 20.39
CA LYS A 107 -38.02 -23.28 20.73
C LYS A 107 -38.98 -22.97 19.60
#